data_AF-A0A9P3LCI6-F1
#
_entry.id   AF-A0A9P3LCI6-F1
#
_cell.length_a   1.000
_cell.length_b   1.000
_cell.length_c   1.000
_cell.angle_alpha   90.00
_cell.angle_beta   90.00
_cell.angle_gamma   90.00
#
_symmetry.space_group_name_H-M   'P 1'
#
loop_
_entity.id
_entity.type
_entity.pdbx_description
1 polymer ?
#
loop_
_entity_poly.entity_id
_entity_poly.type
_entity_poly.pdbx_seq_one_letter_code
_entity_poly.pdbx_strand_id
1 'polypeptide(L)'
;MIAIWLFVLSTVTSSNIYMMCYYYSIWDQRKSILYLLIGVLSVTYLPGIALGLFSTRAYANDVVYVPALDQCILASQTAPTKAFWGCLLAFDVVAIIIGLVNSLDRPYKHRTDVVQSLQRDGAAWFVGIALLRVINFVLGIVMPSTEVLLLAFNAWALINVTLTRLVLRVEELKNPSVESVRVWNLESDMFELRQYSSAPKTSDAR
;
A
#
# COMPACT_ATOMS: atom_id res chain seq x y z
N MET A 1 -22.67 13.77 6.54
CA MET A 1 -21.68 13.84 5.43
C MET A 1 -20.27 14.20 5.92
N ILE A 2 -20.09 15.27 6.71
CA ILE A 2 -18.76 15.69 7.24
C ILE A 2 -18.07 14.58 8.04
N ALA A 3 -18.78 13.90 8.95
CA ALA A 3 -18.21 12.81 9.75
C ALA A 3 -17.67 11.65 8.87
N ILE A 4 -18.40 11.28 7.82
CA ILE A 4 -17.98 10.25 6.86
C ILE A 4 -16.72 10.72 6.11
N TRP A 5 -16.69 11.99 5.68
CA TRP A 5 -15.53 12.56 5.00
C TRP A 5 -14.28 12.56 5.90
N LEU A 6 -14.42 12.93 7.18
CA LEU A 6 -13.32 12.89 8.15
C LEU A 6 -12.81 11.46 8.38
N PHE A 7 -13.70 10.47 8.42
CA PHE A 7 -13.34 9.06 8.55
C PHE A 7 -12.57 8.54 7.32
N VAL A 8 -13.02 8.90 6.11
CA VAL A 8 -12.30 8.56 4.88
C VAL A 8 -10.94 9.26 4.84
N LEU A 9 -10.87 10.54 5.24
CA LEU A 9 -9.62 11.26 5.28
C LEU A 9 -8.63 10.64 6.28
N SER A 10 -9.09 10.27 7.48
CA SER A 10 -8.22 9.70 8.51
C SER A 10 -7.65 8.34 8.09
N THR A 11 -8.48 7.47 7.54
CA THR A 11 -8.03 6.16 7.04
C THR A 11 -7.01 6.29 5.90
N VAL A 12 -7.26 7.17 4.93
CA VAL A 12 -6.32 7.43 3.84
C VAL A 12 -5.01 8.06 4.34
N THR A 13 -5.09 9.00 5.28
CA THR A 13 -3.91 9.63 5.89
C THR A 13 -3.08 8.59 6.63
N SER A 14 -3.71 7.72 7.42
CA SER A 14 -3.04 6.63 8.12
C SER A 14 -2.30 5.73 7.14
N SER A 15 -2.96 5.26 6.06
CA SER A 15 -2.31 4.44 5.03
C SER A 15 -1.08 5.14 4.44
N ASN A 16 -1.19 6.43 4.09
CA ASN A 16 -0.07 7.17 3.48
C ASN A 16 1.06 7.45 4.48
N ILE A 17 0.76 7.62 5.77
CA ILE A 17 1.77 7.68 6.84
C ILE A 17 2.49 6.33 6.96
N TYR A 18 1.77 5.20 6.92
CA TYR A 18 2.40 3.87 6.93
C TYR A 18 3.34 3.68 5.73
N MET A 19 2.90 4.06 4.53
CA MET A 19 3.72 4.04 3.31
C MET A 19 4.99 4.88 3.49
N MET A 20 4.84 6.09 4.03
CA MET A 20 5.96 6.99 4.30
C MET A 20 6.97 6.40 5.30
N CYS A 21 6.49 5.86 6.42
CA CYS A 21 7.33 5.19 7.41
C CYS A 21 8.08 4.00 6.80
N TYR A 22 7.42 3.25 5.92
CA TYR A 22 8.04 2.15 5.20
C TYR A 22 9.15 2.62 4.25
N TYR A 23 8.89 3.65 3.43
CA TYR A 23 9.91 4.24 2.56
C TYR A 23 11.10 4.79 3.35
N TYR A 24 10.83 5.43 4.49
CA TYR A 24 11.87 5.89 5.40
C TYR A 24 12.72 4.74 5.96
N SER A 25 12.10 3.60 6.31
CA SER A 25 12.82 2.41 6.75
C SER A 25 13.69 1.80 5.67
N ILE A 26 13.28 1.86 4.40
CA ILE A 26 14.08 1.36 3.28
C ILE A 26 15.34 2.22 3.07
N TRP A 27 15.21 3.53 3.22
CA TRP A 27 16.28 4.51 2.98
C TRP A 27 17.28 4.65 4.12
N ASP A 28 17.46 3.59 4.91
CA ASP A 28 18.46 3.52 5.98
C ASP A 28 18.33 4.70 6.98
N GLN A 29 17.09 5.12 7.24
CA GLN A 29 16.75 6.17 8.21
C GLN A 29 17.46 7.52 7.99
N ARG A 30 17.80 7.87 6.75
CA ARG A 30 18.39 9.17 6.43
C ARG A 30 17.38 10.31 6.67
N LYS A 31 17.73 11.24 7.57
CA LYS A 31 16.89 12.39 7.95
C LYS A 31 16.48 13.28 6.77
N SER A 32 17.35 13.42 5.76
CA SER A 32 17.06 14.24 4.57
C SER A 32 15.78 13.81 3.85
N ILE A 33 15.55 12.50 3.78
CA ILE A 33 14.43 11.91 3.04
C ILE A 33 13.16 11.96 3.85
N LEU A 34 13.27 11.85 5.17
CA LEU A 34 12.17 12.11 6.07
C LEU A 34 11.64 13.55 5.86
N TYR A 35 12.52 14.55 5.87
CA TYR A 35 12.10 15.95 5.65
C TYR A 35 11.49 16.15 4.25
N LEU A 36 12.04 15.51 3.22
CA LEU A 36 11.48 15.54 1.87
C LEU A 36 10.06 14.94 1.86
N LEU A 37 9.87 13.76 2.44
CA LEU A 37 8.57 13.08 2.50
C LEU A 37 7.54 13.89 3.32
N ILE A 38 7.95 14.47 4.46
CA ILE A 38 7.08 15.35 5.27
C ILE A 38 6.69 16.58 4.45
N GLY A 39 7.64 17.18 3.73
CA GLY A 39 7.39 18.34 2.87
C GLY A 39 6.37 18.03 1.77
N VAL A 40 6.59 16.94 1.03
CA VAL A 40 5.67 16.49 -0.03
C VAL A 40 4.30 16.19 0.55
N LEU A 41 4.22 15.46 1.67
CA LEU A 41 2.95 15.16 2.37
C LEU A 41 2.21 16.46 2.72
N SER A 42 2.90 17.44 3.28
CA SER A 42 2.30 18.71 3.71
C SER A 42 1.77 19.51 2.52
N VAL A 43 2.55 19.59 1.44
CA VAL A 43 2.21 20.34 0.23
C VAL A 43 1.03 19.72 -0.52
N THR A 44 0.86 18.40 -0.48
CA THR A 44 -0.26 17.72 -1.14
C THR A 44 -1.51 17.64 -0.26
N TYR A 45 -1.35 17.40 1.04
CA TYR A 45 -2.49 17.22 1.94
C TYR A 45 -3.17 18.53 2.35
N LEU A 46 -2.43 19.62 2.57
CA LEU A 46 -3.06 20.88 2.99
C LEU A 46 -4.07 21.41 1.94
N PRO A 47 -3.72 21.47 0.64
CA PRO A 47 -4.71 21.80 -0.40
C PRO A 47 -5.82 20.76 -0.51
N GLY A 48 -5.49 19.47 -0.36
CA GLY A 48 -6.48 18.39 -0.36
C GLY A 48 -7.55 18.57 0.72
N ILE A 49 -7.14 18.86 1.96
CA ILE A 49 -8.08 19.11 3.07
C ILE A 49 -9.00 20.29 2.76
N ALA A 50 -8.44 21.40 2.25
CA ALA A 50 -9.23 22.58 1.88
C ALA A 50 -10.25 22.27 0.76
N LEU A 51 -9.81 21.58 -0.30
CA LEU A 51 -10.66 21.16 -1.42
C LEU A 51 -11.75 20.18 -0.99
N GLY A 52 -11.43 19.25 -0.09
CA GLY A 52 -12.39 18.30 0.44
C GLY A 52 -13.45 18.96 1.32
N LEU A 53 -13.06 19.92 2.17
CA LEU A 53 -14.02 20.73 2.93
C LEU A 53 -14.94 21.52 2.00
N PHE A 54 -14.40 22.16 0.97
CA PHE A 54 -15.19 22.86 -0.03
C PHE A 54 -16.14 21.92 -0.78
N SER A 55 -15.65 20.73 -1.17
CA SER A 55 -16.44 19.69 -1.82
C SER A 55 -17.60 19.18 -0.94
N THR A 56 -17.42 19.01 0.37
CA THR A 56 -18.51 18.56 1.25
C THR A 56 -19.64 19.59 1.36
N ARG A 57 -19.30 20.89 1.30
CA ARG A 57 -20.29 21.97 1.26
C ARG A 57 -21.03 21.99 -0.07
N ALA A 58 -20.32 21.81 -1.17
CA ALA A 58 -20.94 21.73 -2.49
C ALA A 58 -21.90 20.55 -2.58
N TYR A 59 -21.50 19.38 -2.06
CA TYR A 59 -22.36 18.19 -2.05
C TYR A 59 -23.63 18.33 -1.21
N ALA A 60 -23.62 19.11 -0.13
CA ALA A 60 -24.82 19.33 0.66
C ALA A 60 -25.96 19.97 -0.16
N ASN A 61 -25.63 20.73 -1.21
CA ASN A 61 -26.60 21.40 -2.07
C ASN A 61 -27.02 20.58 -3.30
N ASP A 62 -26.23 19.56 -3.70
CA ASP A 62 -26.40 18.80 -4.95
C ASP A 62 -26.97 17.38 -4.75
N VAL A 63 -27.44 17.06 -3.54
CA VAL A 63 -28.09 15.78 -3.24
C VAL A 63 -29.55 15.82 -3.72
N VAL A 64 -29.89 14.91 -4.63
CA VAL A 64 -31.26 14.77 -5.14
C VAL A 64 -31.82 13.43 -4.67
N TYR A 65 -33.02 13.46 -4.10
CA TYR A 65 -33.75 12.25 -3.71
C TYR A 65 -34.42 11.62 -4.93
N VAL A 66 -34.15 10.33 -5.17
CA VAL A 66 -34.73 9.58 -6.28
C VAL A 66 -35.74 8.58 -5.73
N PRO A 67 -37.05 8.82 -5.94
CA PRO A 67 -38.11 8.00 -5.33
C PRO A 67 -38.13 6.55 -5.85
N ALA A 68 -37.62 6.30 -7.06
CA ALA A 68 -37.58 4.95 -7.63
C ALA A 68 -36.64 3.99 -6.88
N LEU A 69 -35.62 4.52 -6.20
CA LEU A 69 -34.64 3.73 -5.44
C LEU A 69 -34.78 3.93 -3.92
N ASP A 70 -35.68 4.80 -3.49
CA ASP A 70 -35.80 5.29 -2.11
C ASP A 70 -34.44 5.74 -1.53
N GLN A 71 -33.63 6.39 -2.38
CA GLN A 71 -32.25 6.75 -2.07
C GLN A 71 -31.92 8.16 -2.52
N CYS A 72 -31.08 8.82 -1.73
CA CYS A 72 -30.45 10.09 -2.10
C CYS A 72 -29.21 9.80 -2.96
N ILE A 73 -29.19 10.31 -4.19
CA ILE A 73 -28.03 10.19 -5.08
C ILE A 73 -27.35 11.54 -5.29
N LEU A 74 -26.07 11.48 -5.59
CA LEU A 74 -25.28 12.64 -5.97
C LEU A 74 -25.50 12.91 -7.46
N ALA A 75 -26.17 14.02 -7.79
CA ALA A 75 -26.54 14.30 -9.18
C ALA A 75 -25.33 14.60 -10.07
N SER A 76 -24.32 15.27 -9.53
CA SER A 76 -23.12 15.62 -10.28
C SER A 76 -21.86 15.53 -9.42
N GLN A 77 -20.75 15.14 -10.05
CA GLN A 77 -19.44 15.17 -9.41
C GLN A 77 -18.85 16.57 -9.55
N THR A 78 -18.67 17.25 -8.42
CA THR A 78 -18.15 18.61 -8.41
C THR A 78 -16.65 18.62 -8.77
N ALA A 79 -16.22 19.62 -9.55
CA ALA A 79 -14.80 19.86 -9.86
C ALA A 79 -13.85 19.81 -8.65
N PRO A 80 -14.17 20.39 -7.46
CA PRO A 80 -13.30 20.31 -6.28
C PRO A 80 -13.10 18.88 -5.78
N THR A 81 -14.04 17.95 -5.98
CA THR A 81 -13.84 16.54 -5.63
C THR A 81 -12.78 15.90 -6.51
N LYS A 82 -12.81 16.17 -7.82
CA LYS A 82 -11.80 15.66 -8.75
C LYS A 82 -10.41 16.18 -8.38
N ALA A 83 -10.32 17.48 -8.07
CA ALA A 83 -9.08 18.11 -7.62
C ALA A 83 -8.56 17.51 -6.29
N PHE A 84 -9.46 17.25 -5.32
CA PHE A 84 -9.11 16.59 -4.06
C PHE A 84 -8.42 15.24 -4.30
N TRP A 85 -9.03 14.36 -5.11
CA TRP A 85 -8.42 13.06 -5.45
C TRP A 85 -7.10 13.21 -6.21
N GLY A 86 -6.98 14.25 -7.04
CA GLY A 86 -5.73 14.58 -7.72
C GLY A 86 -4.60 14.93 -6.76
N CYS A 87 -4.88 15.71 -5.71
CA CYS A 87 -3.89 16.03 -4.67
C CYS A 87 -3.40 14.77 -3.95
N LEU A 88 -4.31 13.85 -3.61
CA LEU A 88 -3.97 12.58 -2.97
C LEU A 88 -3.08 11.72 -3.89
N LEU A 89 -3.44 11.61 -5.17
CA LEU A 89 -2.66 10.85 -6.13
C LEU A 89 -1.29 11.46 -6.41
N ALA A 90 -1.17 12.79 -6.39
CA ALA A 90 0.11 13.47 -6.58
C ALA A 90 1.14 13.05 -5.52
N PHE A 91 0.72 12.88 -4.26
CA PHE A 91 1.57 12.32 -3.21
C PHE A 91 2.05 10.91 -3.56
N ASP A 92 1.13 10.04 -3.97
CA ASP A 92 1.44 8.64 -4.30
C ASP A 92 2.44 8.56 -5.46
N VAL A 93 2.25 9.37 -6.50
CA VAL A 93 3.17 9.44 -7.66
C VAL A 93 4.57 9.84 -7.21
N VAL A 94 4.70 10.86 -6.37
CA VAL A 94 6.01 11.28 -5.85
C VAL A 94 6.64 10.19 -4.98
N ALA A 95 5.86 9.52 -4.14
CA ALA A 95 6.33 8.42 -3.31
C ALA A 95 6.84 7.23 -4.15
N ILE A 96 6.14 6.88 -5.24
CA ILE A 96 6.60 5.88 -6.21
C ILE A 96 7.94 6.29 -6.82
N ILE A 97 8.05 7.54 -7.29
CA ILE A 97 9.28 8.02 -7.94
C ILE A 97 10.47 7.90 -6.98
N ILE A 98 10.30 8.31 -5.72
CA ILE A 98 11.33 8.18 -4.68
C ILE A 98 11.70 6.70 -4.47
N GLY A 99 10.69 5.82 -4.43
CA GLY A 99 10.89 4.37 -4.31
C GLY A 99 11.65 3.76 -5.50
N LEU A 100 11.34 4.19 -6.73
CA LEU A 100 12.00 3.74 -7.95
C LEU A 100 13.44 4.24 -8.04
N VAL A 101 13.70 5.51 -7.72
CA VAL A 101 15.07 6.04 -7.69
C VAL A 101 15.92 5.26 -6.69
N ASN A 102 15.35 4.93 -5.53
CA ASN A 102 16.05 4.14 -4.53
C ASN A 102 16.32 2.69 -4.93
N SER A 103 15.41 2.06 -5.68
CA SER A 103 15.64 0.71 -6.18
C SER A 103 16.75 0.66 -7.22
N LEU A 104 16.92 1.75 -7.99
CA LEU A 104 18.00 1.90 -8.97
C LEU A 104 19.35 2.25 -8.32
N ASP A 105 19.37 3.05 -7.25
CA ASP A 105 20.60 3.55 -6.62
C ASP A 105 21.28 2.52 -5.70
N ARG A 106 20.64 1.40 -5.37
CA ARG A 106 21.19 0.39 -4.44
C ARG A 106 22.11 -0.60 -5.16
N PRO A 107 23.46 -0.54 -5.02
CA PRO A 107 24.36 -1.47 -5.68
C PRO A 107 24.21 -2.89 -5.12
N TYR A 108 24.04 -3.86 -6.03
CA TYR A 108 23.84 -5.29 -5.78
C TYR A 108 25.05 -5.88 -5.03
N LYS A 109 25.00 -5.98 -3.69
CA LYS A 109 26.02 -6.68 -2.89
C LYS A 109 25.59 -8.13 -2.64
N HIS A 110 26.34 -9.07 -3.23
CA HIS A 110 26.10 -10.52 -3.33
C HIS A 110 25.94 -11.36 -2.03
N ARG A 111 25.61 -10.79 -0.87
CA ARG A 111 25.41 -11.58 0.38
C ARG A 111 24.06 -11.40 1.08
N THR A 112 23.11 -10.70 0.46
CA THR A 112 21.79 -10.41 1.08
C THR A 112 20.61 -10.85 0.23
N ASP A 113 20.70 -12.01 -0.44
CA ASP A 113 19.65 -12.48 -1.38
C ASP A 113 18.25 -12.54 -0.77
N VAL A 114 18.12 -12.91 0.51
CA VAL A 114 16.83 -13.01 1.20
C VAL A 114 16.22 -11.62 1.45
N VAL A 115 17.00 -10.66 1.96
CA VAL A 115 16.52 -9.29 2.21
C VAL A 115 16.22 -8.57 0.89
N GLN A 116 16.97 -8.88 -0.15
CA GLN A 116 16.83 -8.26 -1.46
C GLN A 116 15.61 -8.81 -2.21
N SER A 117 15.29 -10.10 -2.13
CA SER A 117 14.05 -10.64 -2.69
C SER A 117 12.84 -10.09 -1.95
N LEU A 118 12.90 -9.97 -0.62
CA LEU A 118 11.86 -9.34 0.21
C LEU A 118 11.58 -7.89 -0.16
N GLN A 119 12.64 -7.10 -0.34
CA GLN A 119 12.51 -5.70 -0.75
C GLN A 119 11.95 -5.59 -2.16
N ARG A 120 12.34 -6.50 -3.06
CA ARG A 120 11.82 -6.55 -4.43
C ARG A 120 10.33 -6.88 -4.43
N ASP A 121 9.91 -7.85 -3.63
CA ASP A 121 8.51 -8.26 -3.53
C ASP A 121 7.67 -7.16 -2.88
N GLY A 122 8.14 -6.57 -1.77
CA GLY A 122 7.48 -5.43 -1.13
C GLY A 122 7.31 -4.25 -2.08
N ALA A 123 8.37 -3.88 -2.81
CA ALA A 123 8.32 -2.81 -3.81
C ALA A 123 7.32 -3.11 -4.93
N ALA A 124 7.23 -4.34 -5.42
CA ALA A 124 6.26 -4.74 -6.43
C ALA A 124 4.81 -4.57 -5.95
N TRP A 125 4.51 -4.95 -4.70
CA TRP A 125 3.19 -4.72 -4.09
C TRP A 125 2.84 -3.23 -4.01
N PHE A 126 3.79 -2.38 -3.62
CA PHE A 126 3.56 -0.93 -3.56
C PHE A 126 3.34 -0.31 -4.94
N VAL A 127 4.12 -0.71 -5.94
CA VAL A 127 3.90 -0.30 -7.33
C VAL A 127 2.51 -0.75 -7.79
N GLY A 128 2.10 -1.98 -7.48
CA GLY A 128 0.76 -2.49 -7.80
C GLY A 128 -0.37 -1.67 -7.15
N ILE A 129 -0.27 -1.36 -5.85
CA ILE A 129 -1.24 -0.50 -5.14
C ILE A 129 -1.31 0.88 -5.80
N ALA A 130 -0.16 1.45 -6.15
CA ALA A 130 -0.11 2.78 -6.70
C ALA A 130 -0.65 2.85 -8.15
N LEU A 131 -0.35 1.85 -8.98
CA LEU A 131 -0.97 1.69 -10.29
C LEU A 131 -2.48 1.54 -10.18
N LEU A 132 -2.96 0.75 -9.22
CA LEU A 132 -4.39 0.62 -8.94
C LEU A 132 -4.99 1.98 -8.58
N ARG A 133 -4.33 2.81 -7.75
CA ARG A 133 -4.80 4.18 -7.45
C ARG A 133 -4.83 5.07 -8.67
N VAL A 134 -3.82 4.99 -9.55
CA VAL A 134 -3.79 5.76 -10.81
C VAL A 134 -4.93 5.36 -11.74
N ILE A 135 -5.14 4.07 -11.94
CA ILE A 135 -6.25 3.55 -12.76
C ILE A 135 -7.59 4.04 -12.21
N ASN A 136 -7.79 3.97 -10.89
CA ASN A 136 -9.04 4.42 -10.27
C ASN A 136 -9.26 5.92 -10.41
N PHE A 137 -8.21 6.72 -10.35
CA PHE A 137 -8.32 8.15 -10.58
C PHE A 137 -8.66 8.47 -12.04
N VAL A 138 -7.99 7.82 -13.00
CA VAL A 138 -8.27 7.98 -14.43
C VAL A 138 -9.71 7.59 -14.75
N LEU A 139 -10.16 6.43 -14.27
CA LEU A 139 -11.54 6.00 -14.41
C LEU A 139 -12.50 6.96 -13.69
N GLY A 140 -12.11 7.52 -12.54
CA GLY A 140 -12.85 8.55 -11.83
C GLY A 140 -13.03 9.88 -12.58
N ILE A 141 -12.18 10.16 -13.57
CA ILE A 141 -12.31 11.33 -14.44
C ILE A 141 -13.20 11.03 -15.65
N VAL A 142 -13.05 9.83 -16.22
CA VAL A 142 -13.67 9.43 -17.49
C VAL A 142 -15.11 8.92 -17.31
N MET A 143 -15.39 8.21 -16.21
CA MET A 143 -16.67 7.52 -16.00
C MET A 143 -17.73 8.45 -15.38
N PRO A 144 -19.03 8.16 -15.57
CA PRO A 144 -20.12 8.88 -14.93
C PRO A 144 -20.18 8.67 -13.41
N SER A 145 -20.70 9.66 -12.67
CA SER A 145 -20.64 9.75 -11.20
C SER A 145 -21.13 8.50 -10.44
N THR A 146 -22.12 7.79 -10.99
CA THR A 146 -22.70 6.58 -10.38
C THR A 146 -21.74 5.40 -10.40
N GLU A 147 -21.03 5.19 -11.51
CA GLU A 147 -20.06 4.10 -11.67
C GLU A 147 -18.76 4.37 -10.91
N VAL A 148 -18.35 5.64 -10.84
CA VAL A 148 -17.14 6.08 -10.14
C VAL A 148 -17.18 5.70 -8.66
N LEU A 149 -18.34 5.83 -8.01
CA LEU A 149 -18.49 5.53 -6.59
C LEU A 149 -18.31 4.03 -6.32
N LEU A 150 -18.91 3.19 -7.15
CA LEU A 150 -18.81 1.72 -7.04
C LEU A 150 -17.37 1.25 -7.29
N LEU A 151 -16.71 1.84 -8.28
CA LEU A 151 -15.30 1.57 -8.57
C LEU A 151 -14.39 2.03 -7.42
N ALA A 152 -14.61 3.24 -6.89
CA ALA A 152 -13.82 3.79 -5.79
C ALA A 152 -13.93 2.94 -4.51
N PHE A 153 -15.11 2.41 -4.19
CA PHE A 153 -15.27 1.50 -3.04
C PHE A 153 -14.56 0.16 -3.26
N ASN A 154 -14.66 -0.43 -4.46
CA ASN A 154 -13.94 -1.66 -4.78
C ASN A 154 -12.43 -1.47 -4.73
N ALA A 155 -11.93 -0.37 -5.30
CA ALA A 155 -10.54 0.03 -5.24
C ALA A 155 -10.05 0.16 -3.79
N TRP A 156 -10.83 0.85 -2.97
CA TRP A 156 -10.48 1.06 -1.57
C TRP A 156 -10.44 -0.25 -0.80
N ALA A 157 -11.39 -1.15 -1.02
CA ALA A 157 -11.38 -2.49 -0.43
C ALA A 157 -10.13 -3.28 -0.86
N LEU A 158 -9.80 -3.28 -2.16
CA LEU A 158 -8.61 -3.94 -2.67
C LEU A 158 -7.32 -3.38 -2.05
N ILE A 159 -7.18 -2.06 -1.98
CA ILE A 159 -6.01 -1.41 -1.37
C ILE A 159 -5.85 -1.84 0.10
N ASN A 160 -6.92 -1.83 0.89
CA ASN A 160 -6.85 -2.25 2.29
C ASN A 160 -6.49 -3.73 2.43
N VAL A 161 -7.10 -4.62 1.63
CA VAL A 161 -6.78 -6.06 1.66
C VAL A 161 -5.33 -6.30 1.28
N THR A 162 -4.83 -5.63 0.25
CA THR A 162 -3.42 -5.74 -0.17
C THR A 162 -2.48 -5.19 0.90
N LEU A 163 -2.81 -4.06 1.51
CA LEU A 163 -2.01 -3.46 2.58
C LEU A 163 -1.95 -4.38 3.80
N THR A 164 -3.08 -4.93 4.26
CA THR A 164 -3.10 -5.87 5.38
C THR A 164 -2.28 -7.12 5.09
N ARG A 165 -2.41 -7.70 3.89
CA ARG A 165 -1.58 -8.86 3.48
C ARG A 165 -0.09 -8.53 3.47
N LEU A 166 0.27 -7.33 3.04
CA LEU A 166 1.65 -6.87 3.04
C LEU A 166 2.19 -6.70 4.46
N VAL A 167 1.41 -6.08 5.36
CA VAL A 167 1.77 -5.92 6.78
C VAL A 167 2.00 -7.28 7.43
N LEU A 168 1.07 -8.23 7.24
CA LEU A 168 1.19 -9.59 7.81
C LEU A 168 2.44 -10.31 7.28
N ARG A 169 2.73 -10.24 5.97
CA ARG A 169 3.95 -10.83 5.41
C ARG A 169 5.22 -10.19 5.97
N VAL A 170 5.23 -8.88 6.16
CA VAL A 170 6.38 -8.18 6.75
C VAL A 170 6.57 -8.57 8.22
N GLU A 171 5.49 -8.75 8.98
CA GLU A 171 5.55 -9.18 10.38
C GLU A 171 6.03 -10.63 10.54
N GLU A 172 5.53 -11.55 9.70
CA GLU A 172 5.96 -12.96 9.67
C GLU A 172 7.48 -13.07 9.49
N LEU A 173 8.06 -12.23 8.63
CA LEU A 173 9.48 -12.23 8.32
C LEU A 173 10.32 -11.54 9.42
N LYS A 174 9.73 -10.63 10.18
CA LYS A 174 10.40 -9.95 11.30
C LYS A 174 10.55 -10.85 12.52
N ASN A 175 9.66 -11.83 12.70
CA ASN A 175 9.67 -12.79 13.81
C ASN A 175 9.99 -14.23 13.35
N PRO A 176 11.22 -14.52 12.90
CA PRO A 176 11.63 -15.89 12.59
C PRO A 176 11.73 -16.78 13.84
N SER A 177 11.55 -16.23 15.04
CA SER A 177 11.65 -16.93 16.33
C SER A 177 10.36 -17.60 16.80
N VAL A 178 9.24 -17.42 16.11
CA VAL A 178 8.16 -18.41 16.20
C VAL A 178 8.66 -19.58 15.38
N GLU A 179 9.18 -20.59 16.07
CA GLU A 179 9.53 -21.90 15.52
C GLU A 179 8.52 -22.20 14.41
N SER A 180 8.97 -22.11 13.15
CA SER A 180 8.15 -22.41 12.01
C SER A 180 7.44 -23.71 12.36
N VAL A 181 6.11 -23.71 12.37
CA VAL A 181 5.37 -24.97 12.41
C VAL A 181 5.95 -25.73 11.25
N ARG A 182 6.84 -26.68 11.57
CA ARG A 182 7.53 -27.49 10.60
C ARG A 182 6.39 -28.31 10.03
N VAL A 183 5.84 -27.84 8.91
CA VAL A 183 4.94 -28.65 8.09
C VAL A 183 5.84 -29.80 7.71
N TRP A 184 5.73 -30.90 8.45
CA TRP A 184 6.53 -32.10 8.27
C TRP A 184 6.34 -32.54 6.83
N ASN A 185 7.22 -32.09 5.96
CA ASN A 185 7.26 -32.54 4.59
C ASN A 185 8.05 -33.84 4.68
N LEU A 186 7.33 -34.93 4.93
CA LEU A 186 7.89 -36.26 5.20
C LEU A 186 8.93 -36.66 4.13
N GLU A 187 8.77 -36.14 2.91
CA GLU A 187 9.63 -36.37 1.77
C GLU A 187 11.00 -35.68 1.88
N SER A 188 11.08 -34.43 2.37
CA SER A 188 12.36 -33.75 2.57
C SER A 188 13.11 -34.32 3.76
N ASP A 189 12.39 -34.68 4.83
CA ASP A 189 13.01 -35.20 6.05
C ASP A 189 13.53 -36.62 5.86
N MET A 190 12.89 -37.45 5.02
CA MET A 190 13.44 -38.75 4.62
C MET A 190 14.74 -38.61 3.82
N PHE A 191 14.90 -37.56 3.03
CA PHE A 191 16.11 -37.36 2.23
C PHE A 191 17.32 -37.05 3.13
N GLU A 192 17.15 -36.18 4.13
CA GLU A 192 18.21 -35.86 5.10
C GLU A 192 18.56 -37.06 5.99
N LEU A 193 17.57 -37.83 6.44
CA LEU A 193 17.81 -39.05 7.22
C LEU A 193 18.55 -40.12 6.40
N ARG A 194 18.26 -40.23 5.10
CA ARG A 194 19.00 -41.13 4.20
C ARG A 194 20.45 -40.69 4.05
N GLN A 195 20.69 -39.39 3.99
CA GLN A 195 22.03 -38.81 3.90
C GLN A 195 22.86 -39.09 5.17
N TYR A 196 22.24 -38.95 6.35
CA TYR A 196 22.86 -39.31 7.63
C TYR A 196 23.10 -40.82 7.79
N SER A 197 22.17 -41.65 7.30
CA SER A 197 22.34 -43.11 7.32
C SER A 197 23.47 -43.59 6.42
N SER A 198 23.85 -42.83 5.39
CA SER A 198 24.95 -43.17 4.49
C SER A 198 26.33 -42.69 4.98
N ALA A 199 26.41 -42.00 6.11
CA ALA A 199 27.70 -41.60 6.68
C ALA A 199 28.49 -42.86 7.09
N PRO A 200 29.70 -43.08 6.55
CA PRO A 200 30.50 -44.26 6.87
C PRO A 200 30.83 -44.22 8.36
N LYS A 201 30.43 -45.27 9.10
CA LYS A 201 30.86 -45.47 10.48
C LYS A 201 32.38 -45.61 10.46
N THR A 202 33.09 -44.59 10.92
CA THR A 202 34.51 -44.63 11.20
C THR A 202 34.73 -45.63 12.34
N SER A 203 34.85 -46.89 11.94
CA SER A 203 35.37 -47.99 12.73
C SER A 203 36.88 -47.94 12.60
N ASP A 204 37.54 -47.18 13.48
CA ASP A 204 38.96 -47.38 13.78
C ASP A 204 39.14 -47.03 15.27
N ALA A 205 39.40 -47.97 16.17
CA ALA A 205 40.47 -48.97 16.27
C ALA A 205 41.69 -48.42 17.04
N ARG A 206 41.90 -49.04 18.21
CA ARG A 206 43.01 -48.96 19.19
C ARG A 206 43.00 -47.85 20.23
#